data_AF-A0A8S3GQK9-F1
#
_entry.id   AF-A0A8S3GQK9-F1
#
_cell.length_a   1.000
_cell.length_b   1.000
_cell.length_c   1.000
_cell.angle_alpha   90.00
_cell.angle_beta   90.00
_cell.angle_gamma   90.00
#
_symmetry.space_group_name_H-M   'P 1'
#
loop_
_entity.id
_entity.type
_entity.pdbx_description
1 polymer ?
#
loop_
_entity_poly.entity_id
_entity_poly.type
_entity_poly.pdbx_seq_one_letter_code
_entity_poly.pdbx_strand_id
1 'polypeptide(L)'
;MLLPISPGLWSKLALLLNFLPHERDILKSSLIPSTSSIYPLLSKFVETKVFVFPSPMLDEDIRLRAFQSLKVDRNCIKLNLNQLSTLNKLESSVIRICSLRRFGYYATSIIPNSQFIYDNEKLSFIATNPFEQSTVTKDDSSNKQTDTTVDEGRKSRLMRDMAALRLQAEISQLENCLKNEEFSLPPYLVIDSSVLCTNLNLVQKFVQSQRFIVVIPLVVIDILDELKKEQREARDAIRWLENQFRLGN
;
A
#
# COMPACT_ATOMS: atom_id res chain seq x y z
N MET A 1 14.96 -4.99 -15.47
CA MET A 1 15.00 -3.53 -15.22
C MET A 1 14.10 -3.26 -14.05
N LEU A 2 14.64 -2.92 -12.88
CA LEU A 2 13.82 -2.59 -11.71
C LEU A 2 13.36 -1.14 -11.85
N LEU A 3 12.05 -0.89 -11.67
CA LEU A 3 11.53 0.47 -11.54
C LEU A 3 12.15 1.13 -10.30
N PRO A 4 12.49 2.42 -10.34
CA PRO A 4 12.88 3.14 -9.13
C PRO A 4 11.69 3.13 -8.16
N ILE A 5 11.88 2.49 -7.01
CA ILE A 5 10.91 2.52 -5.91
C ILE A 5 10.67 4.00 -5.57
N SER A 6 9.41 4.42 -5.47
CA SER A 6 9.08 5.84 -5.28
C SER A 6 9.75 6.37 -4.01
N PRO A 7 10.38 7.56 -4.07
CA PRO A 7 11.04 8.15 -2.91
C PRO A 7 10.02 8.33 -1.79
N GLY A 8 10.29 7.71 -0.64
CA GLY A 8 9.37 7.68 0.50
C GLY A 8 8.35 6.55 0.54
N LEU A 9 8.40 5.51 -0.31
CA LEU A 9 7.57 4.30 -0.09
C LEU A 9 7.88 3.65 1.27
N TRP A 10 9.16 3.50 1.59
CA TRP A 10 9.61 2.90 2.84
C TRP A 10 9.27 3.74 4.08
N SER A 11 9.28 5.08 3.98
CA SER A 11 8.85 5.95 5.08
C SER A 11 7.33 5.93 5.27
N LYS A 12 6.54 5.88 4.18
CA LYS A 12 5.08 5.65 4.26
C LYS A 12 4.76 4.29 4.88
N LEU A 13 5.51 3.24 4.56
CA LEU A 13 5.38 1.92 5.20
C LEU A 13 5.76 1.97 6.68
N ALA A 14 6.87 2.61 7.04
CA ALA A 14 7.29 2.76 8.43
C ALA A 14 6.23 3.48 9.28
N LEU A 15 5.70 4.61 8.78
CA LEU A 15 4.61 5.34 9.41
C LEU A 15 3.37 4.46 9.60
N LEU A 16 2.91 3.76 8.54
CA LEU A 16 1.77 2.85 8.63
C LEU A 16 1.97 1.79 9.71
N LEU A 17 3.10 1.09 9.71
CA LEU A 17 3.37 0.02 10.68
C LEU A 17 3.57 0.54 12.12
N ASN A 18 3.98 1.80 12.29
CA ASN A 18 4.06 2.46 13.59
C ASN A 18 2.69 2.89 14.14
N PHE A 19 1.70 3.16 13.27
CA PHE A 19 0.30 3.34 13.68
C PHE A 19 -0.39 2.01 14.06
N LEU A 20 0.13 0.86 13.61
CA LEU A 20 -0.45 -0.44 13.94
C LEU A 20 -0.02 -0.91 15.35
N PRO A 21 -0.96 -1.33 16.22
CA PRO A 21 -0.64 -1.75 17.59
C PRO A 21 0.29 -2.97 17.61
N HIS A 22 1.22 -2.99 18.56
CA HIS A 22 2.18 -4.07 18.72
C HIS A 22 1.48 -5.35 19.22
N GLU A 23 1.90 -6.51 18.73
CA GLU A 23 1.20 -7.80 18.91
C GLU A 23 1.03 -8.20 20.39
N ARG A 24 2.04 -7.87 21.21
CA ARG A 24 2.02 -7.97 22.69
C ARG A 24 0.90 -7.18 23.36
N ASP A 25 0.53 -6.02 22.83
CA ASP A 25 -0.47 -5.15 23.45
C ASP A 25 -1.88 -5.56 23.02
N ILE A 26 -2.02 -6.14 21.83
CA ILE A 26 -3.23 -6.86 21.42
C ILE A 26 -3.49 -8.05 22.37
N LEU A 27 -2.46 -8.86 22.72
CA LEU A 27 -2.60 -9.95 23.70
C LEU A 27 -2.95 -9.50 25.13
N LYS A 28 -2.53 -8.31 25.55
CA LYS A 28 -2.91 -7.74 26.86
C LYS A 28 -4.31 -7.15 26.86
N SER A 29 -4.83 -6.79 25.69
CA SER A 29 -6.15 -6.18 25.55
C SER A 29 -7.28 -7.21 25.67
N SER A 30 -8.46 -6.77 26.10
CA SER A 30 -9.68 -7.58 26.10
C SER A 30 -10.33 -7.74 24.71
N LEU A 31 -9.66 -7.32 23.63
CA LEU A 31 -10.21 -7.34 22.26
C LEU A 31 -10.44 -8.76 21.72
N ILE A 32 -9.66 -9.73 22.18
CA ILE A 32 -9.78 -11.15 21.80
C ILE A 32 -9.84 -12.00 23.08
N PRO A 33 -10.93 -12.74 23.33
CA PRO A 33 -10.98 -13.71 24.43
C PRO A 33 -9.93 -14.81 24.24
N SER A 34 -9.32 -15.27 25.34
CA SER A 34 -8.34 -16.38 25.31
C SER A 34 -8.94 -17.72 24.84
N THR A 35 -10.26 -17.80 24.72
CA THR A 35 -11.02 -18.93 24.14
C THR A 35 -11.18 -18.87 22.62
N SER A 36 -10.77 -17.78 21.96
CA SER A 36 -10.83 -17.66 20.49
C SER A 36 -9.85 -18.60 19.80
N SER A 37 -10.26 -19.15 18.66
CA SER A 37 -9.44 -20.00 17.79
C SER A 37 -8.15 -19.33 17.29
N ILE A 38 -8.10 -17.98 17.29
CA ILE A 38 -6.91 -17.24 16.85
C ILE A 38 -5.91 -16.94 17.98
N TYR A 39 -6.25 -17.19 19.25
CA TYR A 39 -5.37 -16.91 20.38
C TYR A 39 -4.03 -17.68 20.32
N PRO A 40 -3.99 -18.99 19.96
CA PRO A 40 -2.73 -19.73 19.78
C PRO A 40 -1.91 -19.30 18.55
N LEU A 41 -2.54 -18.64 17.56
CA LEU A 41 -1.83 -18.03 16.44
C LEU A 41 -1.17 -16.71 16.88
N LEU A 42 -1.87 -15.92 17.70
CA LEU A 42 -1.43 -14.63 18.18
C LEU A 42 -0.29 -14.73 19.22
N SER A 43 -0.27 -15.75 20.08
CA SER A 43 0.89 -16.04 20.95
C SER A 43 2.13 -16.36 20.12
N LYS A 44 2.00 -17.26 19.14
CA LYS A 44 3.07 -17.62 18.18
C LYS A 44 3.55 -16.41 17.37
N PHE A 45 2.69 -15.41 17.11
CA PHE A 45 3.09 -14.17 16.46
C PHE A 45 3.98 -13.28 17.35
N VAL A 46 3.79 -13.29 18.68
CA VAL A 46 4.66 -12.58 19.64
C VAL A 46 5.98 -13.30 19.88
N GLU A 47 5.98 -14.64 19.85
CA GLU A 47 7.19 -15.46 20.02
C GLU A 47 8.13 -15.41 18.80
N THR A 48 7.58 -15.31 17.57
CA THR A 48 8.34 -15.56 16.33
C THR A 48 8.18 -14.42 15.30
N LYS A 49 9.24 -13.70 14.91
CA LYS A 49 9.15 -12.61 13.89
C LYS A 49 9.05 -13.07 12.41
N VAL A 50 8.80 -14.37 12.14
CA VAL A 50 9.60 -15.11 11.14
C VAL A 50 9.58 -14.70 9.65
N PHE A 51 8.53 -14.58 8.83
CA PHE A 51 7.07 -14.65 8.89
C PHE A 51 6.46 -16.08 8.97
N VAL A 52 5.14 -16.21 9.14
CA VAL A 52 4.35 -17.47 8.98
C VAL A 52 2.96 -17.10 8.42
N PHE A 53 2.42 -17.86 7.46
CA PHE A 53 1.07 -17.63 6.92
C PHE A 53 -0.01 -17.85 8.00
N PRO A 54 -1.02 -16.97 8.09
CA PRO A 54 -2.10 -17.13 9.05
C PRO A 54 -2.96 -18.37 8.74
N SER A 55 -3.40 -19.03 9.81
CA SER A 55 -4.38 -20.12 9.77
C SER A 55 -5.33 -19.91 10.96
N PRO A 56 -6.62 -19.60 10.76
CA PRO A 56 -7.35 -19.55 9.48
C PRO A 56 -6.88 -18.47 8.49
N MET A 57 -7.23 -18.66 7.21
CA MET A 57 -6.96 -17.73 6.11
C MET A 57 -7.95 -16.56 6.09
N LEU A 58 -7.56 -15.41 5.52
CA LEU A 58 -8.43 -14.26 5.32
C LEU A 58 -9.24 -14.36 4.00
N ASP A 59 -10.31 -13.57 3.89
CA ASP A 59 -11.14 -13.48 2.68
C ASP A 59 -10.31 -13.12 1.43
N GLU A 60 -9.37 -12.19 1.58
CA GLU A 60 -8.43 -11.80 0.53
C GLU A 60 -7.50 -12.94 0.11
N ASP A 61 -6.98 -13.75 1.05
CA ASP A 61 -6.12 -14.90 0.72
C ASP A 61 -6.91 -15.95 -0.07
N ILE A 62 -8.18 -16.18 0.30
CA ILE A 62 -9.08 -17.12 -0.39
C ILE A 62 -9.37 -16.63 -1.82
N ARG A 63 -9.64 -15.34 -2.01
CA ARG A 63 -9.92 -14.74 -3.32
C ARG A 63 -8.69 -14.68 -4.22
N LEU A 64 -7.52 -14.31 -3.67
CA LEU A 64 -6.27 -14.17 -4.40
C LEU A 64 -5.59 -15.51 -4.71
N ARG A 65 -6.03 -16.62 -4.12
CA ARG A 65 -5.53 -17.99 -4.37
C ARG A 65 -5.48 -18.38 -5.86
N ALA A 66 -6.39 -17.88 -6.69
CA ALA A 66 -6.42 -18.15 -8.12
C ALA A 66 -5.44 -17.28 -8.93
N PHE A 67 -4.92 -16.20 -8.34
CA PHE A 67 -4.17 -15.17 -9.06
C PHE A 67 -2.73 -15.60 -9.34
N GLN A 68 -2.40 -15.74 -10.62
CA GLN A 68 -1.18 -16.42 -11.03
C GLN A 68 0.14 -15.70 -10.68
N SER A 69 0.11 -14.39 -10.47
CA SER A 69 1.28 -13.61 -10.03
C SER A 69 1.49 -13.65 -8.51
N LEU A 70 0.48 -14.09 -7.75
CA LEU A 70 0.54 -14.36 -6.31
C LEU A 70 0.60 -15.88 -6.05
N LYS A 71 1.33 -16.61 -6.90
CA LYS A 71 1.77 -17.99 -6.62
C LYS A 71 2.81 -18.01 -5.49
N VAL A 72 2.35 -17.70 -4.28
CA VAL A 72 2.95 -18.18 -3.04
C VAL A 72 3.21 -19.68 -3.20
N ASP A 73 4.36 -20.15 -2.73
CA ASP A 73 4.70 -21.57 -2.79
C ASP A 73 3.57 -22.41 -2.19
N ARG A 74 2.95 -23.26 -3.01
CA ARG A 74 1.66 -23.90 -2.73
C ARG A 74 1.72 -24.82 -1.51
N ASN A 75 2.93 -25.21 -1.09
CA ASN A 75 3.20 -26.01 0.09
C ASN A 75 3.05 -25.23 1.41
N CYS A 76 3.15 -23.90 1.38
CA CYS A 76 3.03 -23.03 2.56
C CYS A 76 1.58 -22.81 3.00
N ILE A 77 0.62 -22.83 2.07
CA ILE A 77 -0.80 -22.57 2.34
C ILE A 77 -1.56 -23.91 2.45
N LYS A 78 -1.47 -24.53 3.63
CA LYS A 78 -2.26 -25.73 3.96
C LYS A 78 -3.71 -25.36 4.23
N LEU A 79 -4.55 -25.38 3.19
CA LEU A 79 -6.00 -25.20 3.33
C LEU A 79 -6.58 -26.37 4.15
N ASN A 80 -6.84 -26.09 5.42
CA ASN A 80 -7.53 -27.01 6.31
C ASN A 80 -9.03 -26.69 6.25
N LEU A 81 -9.82 -27.52 5.55
CA LEU A 81 -11.25 -27.27 5.34
C LEU A 81 -12.03 -27.14 6.66
N ASN A 82 -11.57 -27.84 7.71
CA ASN A 82 -12.13 -27.77 9.06
C ASN A 82 -11.81 -26.46 9.80
N GLN A 83 -10.93 -25.60 9.24
CA GLN A 83 -10.60 -24.27 9.76
C GLN A 83 -11.23 -23.16 8.91
N LEU A 84 -12.22 -23.47 8.06
CA LEU A 84 -13.06 -22.49 7.36
C LEU A 84 -14.13 -21.86 8.29
N SER A 85 -13.90 -21.89 9.61
CA SER A 85 -14.68 -21.14 10.60
C SER A 85 -14.64 -19.65 10.28
N THR A 86 -15.79 -19.03 10.05
CA THR A 86 -15.91 -17.61 9.70
C THR A 86 -15.33 -16.72 10.79
N LEU A 87 -14.14 -16.18 10.55
CA LEU A 87 -13.50 -15.19 11.41
C LEU A 87 -14.44 -14.00 11.66
N ASN A 88 -14.53 -13.54 12.91
CA ASN A 88 -15.18 -12.27 13.20
C ASN A 88 -14.39 -11.11 12.57
N LYS A 89 -15.06 -10.02 12.19
CA LYS A 89 -14.44 -8.84 11.58
C LYS A 89 -13.27 -8.29 12.40
N LEU A 90 -13.35 -8.38 13.73
CA LEU A 90 -12.27 -8.01 14.66
C LEU A 90 -11.07 -8.96 14.53
N GLU A 91 -11.32 -10.27 14.56
CA GLU A 91 -10.27 -11.30 14.45
C GLU A 91 -9.53 -11.22 13.12
N SER A 92 -10.25 -11.07 12.00
CA SER A 92 -9.66 -10.80 10.68
C SER A 92 -8.82 -9.53 10.66
N SER A 93 -9.27 -8.47 11.36
CA SER A 93 -8.53 -7.21 11.44
C SER A 93 -7.24 -7.34 12.26
N VAL A 94 -7.25 -8.10 13.36
CA VAL A 94 -6.03 -8.41 14.12
C VAL A 94 -5.07 -9.27 13.31
N ILE A 95 -5.55 -10.30 12.60
CA ILE A 95 -4.71 -11.12 11.72
C ILE A 95 -4.04 -10.26 10.63
N ARG A 96 -4.78 -9.30 10.02
CA ARG A 96 -4.21 -8.32 9.07
C ARG A 96 -3.13 -7.46 9.73
N ILE A 97 -3.40 -6.89 10.90
CA ILE A 97 -2.44 -6.06 11.66
C ILE A 97 -1.14 -6.82 11.93
N CYS A 98 -1.24 -8.04 12.46
CA CYS A 98 -0.07 -8.87 12.73
C CYS A 98 0.65 -9.25 11.42
N SER A 99 -0.08 -9.59 10.35
CA SER A 99 0.52 -9.94 9.06
C SER A 99 1.31 -8.77 8.44
N LEU A 100 0.79 -7.54 8.56
CA LEU A 100 1.47 -6.32 8.12
C LEU A 100 2.72 -6.01 8.95
N ARG A 101 2.65 -6.08 10.29
CA ARG A 101 3.84 -5.89 11.14
C ARG A 101 4.92 -6.96 10.89
N ARG A 102 4.52 -8.22 10.65
CA ARG A 102 5.41 -9.32 10.25
C ARG A 102 6.04 -9.11 8.88
N PHE A 103 5.29 -8.59 7.91
CA PHE A 103 5.86 -8.15 6.62
C PHE A 103 6.91 -7.05 6.83
N GLY A 104 6.68 -6.13 7.77
CA GLY A 104 7.70 -5.17 8.22
C GLY A 104 8.99 -5.83 8.71
N TYR A 105 8.91 -6.77 9.67
CA TYR A 105 10.09 -7.49 10.16
C TYR A 105 10.81 -8.25 9.02
N TYR A 106 10.07 -8.85 8.10
CA TYR A 106 10.61 -9.54 6.92
C TYR A 106 11.27 -8.58 5.92
N ALA A 107 10.73 -7.37 5.73
CA ALA A 107 11.35 -6.31 4.93
C ALA A 107 12.70 -5.90 5.54
N THR A 108 12.79 -5.76 6.87
CA THR A 108 14.06 -5.42 7.56
C THR A 108 15.15 -6.50 7.47
N SER A 109 14.82 -7.75 7.13
CA SER A 109 15.81 -8.82 6.92
C SER A 109 16.19 -9.05 5.46
N ILE A 110 15.37 -8.60 4.49
CA ILE A 110 15.70 -8.65 3.06
C ILE A 110 16.49 -7.41 2.62
N ILE A 111 16.05 -6.21 3.01
CA ILE A 111 16.51 -4.95 2.41
C ILE A 111 17.92 -4.61 2.92
N PRO A 112 18.96 -4.65 2.07
CA PRO A 112 20.30 -4.24 2.48
C PRO A 112 20.38 -2.71 2.62
N ASN A 113 21.50 -2.22 3.15
CA ASN A 113 21.87 -0.80 3.15
C ASN A 113 20.97 0.11 4.02
N SER A 114 20.44 -0.39 5.14
CA SER A 114 19.82 0.41 6.22
C SER A 114 18.59 1.27 5.84
N GLN A 115 18.02 1.12 4.63
CA GLN A 115 16.89 1.94 4.17
C GLN A 115 15.59 1.68 4.96
N PHE A 116 15.48 0.53 5.62
CA PHE A 116 14.35 0.15 6.45
C PHE A 116 14.84 -0.72 7.63
N ILE A 117 14.71 -0.22 8.86
CA ILE A 117 15.21 -0.83 10.10
C ILE A 117 14.06 -0.93 11.13
N TYR A 118 14.13 -1.91 12.03
CA TYR A 118 13.27 -1.94 13.22
C TYR A 118 14.09 -1.64 14.49
N ASP A 119 13.74 -0.55 15.16
CA ASP A 119 14.26 -0.15 16.46
C ASP A 119 13.56 -0.96 17.56
N ASN A 120 14.30 -1.83 18.25
CA ASN A 120 13.74 -2.65 19.32
C ASN A 120 13.55 -1.88 20.65
N GLU A 121 14.16 -0.71 20.82
CA GLU A 121 14.01 0.14 22.02
C GLU A 121 12.75 0.99 21.91
N LYS A 122 12.54 1.62 20.74
CA LYS A 122 11.34 2.43 20.43
C LYS A 122 10.16 1.59 19.90
N LEU A 123 10.37 0.29 19.69
CA LEU A 123 9.42 -0.67 19.09
C LEU A 123 8.84 -0.24 17.73
N SER A 124 9.63 0.52 16.96
CA SER A 124 9.20 1.24 15.77
C SER A 124 10.04 0.94 14.54
N PHE A 125 9.42 1.03 13.37
CA PHE A 125 10.09 0.99 12.08
C PHE A 125 10.64 2.38 11.74
N ILE A 126 11.87 2.43 11.23
CA ILE A 126 12.58 3.62 10.78
C ILE A 126 12.95 3.40 9.31
N ALA A 127 12.72 4.39 8.46
CA ALA A 127 13.17 4.39 7.08
C ALA A 127 14.07 5.59 6.84
N THR A 128 15.26 5.36 6.26
CA THR A 128 16.24 6.42 5.98
C THR A 128 16.15 6.79 4.50
N ASN A 129 15.85 8.07 4.21
CA ASN A 129 15.94 8.57 2.84
C ASN A 129 17.42 8.69 2.44
N PRO A 130 17.84 8.21 1.25
CA PRO A 130 19.24 8.32 0.80
C PRO A 130 19.79 9.76 0.74
N PHE A 131 18.92 10.77 0.69
CA PHE A 131 19.27 12.18 0.59
C PHE A 131 19.65 12.84 1.94
N GLU A 132 19.48 12.17 3.08
CA GLU A 132 19.72 12.75 4.41
C GLU A 132 21.16 12.55 4.93
N GLN A 133 21.99 11.75 4.25
CA GLN A 133 23.34 11.38 4.73
C GLN A 133 24.45 12.37 4.37
N SER A 134 24.20 13.38 3.52
CA SER A 134 25.24 14.24 2.93
C SER A 134 25.51 15.56 3.71
N THR A 135 25.70 15.49 5.03
CA THR A 135 26.02 16.66 5.88
C THR A 135 27.12 16.44 6.92
N VAL A 136 27.82 15.28 6.91
CA VAL A 136 28.88 14.97 7.89
C VAL A 136 30.29 15.01 7.27
N THR A 137 30.87 16.20 7.24
CA THR A 137 32.32 16.46 7.20
C THR A 137 32.60 17.48 8.29
N LYS A 138 33.21 17.14 9.43
CA LYS A 138 34.66 16.96 9.60
C LYS A 138 35.48 18.15 9.07
N ASP A 139 35.46 19.25 9.83
CA ASP A 139 36.47 20.30 9.73
C ASP A 139 37.64 19.96 10.67
N ASP A 140 38.79 19.61 10.09
CA ASP A 140 40.06 19.42 10.82
C ASP A 140 41.00 20.60 10.54
N SER A 141 41.31 21.35 11.59
CA SER A 141 42.45 22.27 11.80
C SER A 141 43.30 22.74 10.60
N SER A 142 43.32 24.05 10.34
CA SER A 142 44.57 24.86 10.34
C SER A 142 44.31 26.37 10.18
N ASN A 143 45.34 27.19 10.40
CA ASN A 143 45.24 28.63 10.70
C ASN A 143 46.08 29.50 9.74
N LYS A 144 45.48 30.58 9.19
CA LYS A 144 46.14 31.89 8.91
C LYS A 144 45.12 32.98 8.54
N GLN A 145 45.47 34.25 8.80
CA GLN A 145 44.59 35.42 8.70
C GLN A 145 44.63 36.11 7.32
N THR A 146 43.47 36.55 6.83
CA THR A 146 43.27 37.81 6.08
C THR A 146 41.84 38.33 6.33
N ASP A 147 41.65 39.64 6.54
CA ASP A 147 40.36 40.24 6.96
C ASP A 147 39.22 40.15 5.93
N THR A 148 39.50 39.75 4.69
CA THR A 148 38.48 39.49 3.66
C THR A 148 37.59 38.28 3.97
N THR A 149 38.11 37.29 4.73
CA THR A 149 37.47 35.98 4.92
C THR A 149 36.18 36.02 5.76
N VAL A 150 36.04 37.02 6.64
CA VAL A 150 34.87 37.15 7.54
C VAL A 150 33.59 37.46 6.76
N ASP A 151 33.70 38.25 5.68
CA ASP A 151 32.56 38.61 4.83
C ASP A 151 32.18 37.47 3.88
N GLU A 152 33.16 36.71 3.37
CA GLU A 152 32.91 35.49 2.60
C GLU A 152 32.23 34.40 3.45
N GLY A 153 32.65 34.21 4.71
CA GLY A 153 31.97 33.32 5.65
C GLY A 153 30.52 33.71 5.92
N ARG A 154 30.23 35.02 6.04
CA ARG A 154 28.87 35.54 6.17
C ARG A 154 28.05 35.31 4.89
N LYS A 155 28.61 35.59 3.72
CA LYS A 155 27.96 35.33 2.41
C LYS A 155 27.69 33.85 2.18
N SER A 156 28.62 32.97 2.53
CA SER A 156 28.46 31.51 2.47
C SER A 156 27.34 31.02 3.39
N ARG A 157 27.26 31.55 4.62
CA ARG A 157 26.15 31.27 5.54
C ARG A 157 24.81 31.76 4.99
N LEU A 158 24.73 33.00 4.53
CA LEU A 158 23.50 33.56 3.94
C LEU A 158 23.06 32.77 2.69
N MET A 159 23.97 32.34 1.82
CA MET A 159 23.62 31.48 0.68
C MET A 159 23.09 30.11 1.12
N ARG A 160 23.65 29.50 2.17
CA ARG A 160 23.14 28.25 2.76
C ARG A 160 21.73 28.44 3.36
N ASP A 161 21.53 29.53 4.10
CA ASP A 161 20.25 29.85 4.74
C ASP A 161 19.16 30.15 3.68
N MET A 162 19.50 30.88 2.61
CA MET A 162 18.60 31.10 1.46
C MET A 162 18.30 29.82 0.68
N ALA A 163 19.28 28.93 0.49
CA ALA A 163 19.07 27.64 -0.15
C ALA A 163 18.13 26.74 0.68
N ALA A 164 18.31 26.73 2.00
CA ALA A 164 17.43 26.00 2.93
C ALA A 164 15.99 26.55 2.87
N LEU A 165 15.80 27.87 2.90
CA LEU A 165 14.48 28.49 2.77
C LEU A 165 13.83 28.20 1.40
N ARG A 166 14.60 28.19 0.31
CA ARG A 166 14.09 27.82 -1.02
C ARG A 166 13.62 26.37 -1.05
N LEU A 167 14.43 25.43 -0.53
CA LEU A 167 14.07 24.02 -0.43
C LEU A 167 12.84 23.82 0.47
N GLN A 168 12.74 24.54 1.59
CA GLN A 168 11.58 24.47 2.48
C GLN A 168 10.32 25.03 1.82
N ALA A 169 10.41 26.09 1.00
CA ALA A 169 9.29 26.59 0.21
C ALA A 169 8.86 25.58 -0.88
N GLU A 170 9.81 24.97 -1.58
CA GLU A 170 9.55 23.96 -2.61
C GLU A 170 8.92 22.69 -2.02
N ILE A 171 9.43 22.21 -0.87
CA ILE A 171 8.81 21.13 -0.09
C ILE A 171 7.39 21.51 0.35
N SER A 172 7.18 22.72 0.88
CA SER A 172 5.86 23.19 1.32
C SER A 172 4.86 23.25 0.15
N GLN A 173 5.34 23.66 -1.04
CA GLN A 173 4.54 23.73 -2.26
C GLN A 173 4.18 22.33 -2.77
N LEU A 174 5.16 21.41 -2.83
CA LEU A 174 4.96 20.00 -3.19
C LEU A 174 4.03 19.28 -2.20
N GLU A 175 4.19 19.52 -0.90
CA GLU A 175 3.28 18.99 0.13
C GLU A 175 1.85 19.50 -0.04
N ASN A 176 1.66 20.77 -0.39
CA ASN A 176 0.32 21.30 -0.66
C ASN A 176 -0.27 20.71 -1.95
N CYS A 177 0.54 20.51 -2.99
CA CYS A 177 0.13 19.77 -4.19
C CYS A 177 -0.14 18.27 -3.94
N LEU A 178 0.38 17.68 -2.86
CA LEU A 178 0.09 16.31 -2.43
C LEU A 178 -1.11 16.20 -1.48
N LYS A 179 -1.41 17.26 -0.72
CA LYS A 179 -2.59 17.37 0.16
C LYS A 179 -3.85 17.73 -0.65
N ASN A 180 -3.69 18.46 -1.76
CA ASN A 180 -4.75 18.73 -2.72
C ASN A 180 -4.81 17.59 -3.76
N GLU A 181 -5.67 16.58 -3.55
CA GLU A 181 -5.76 15.35 -4.37
C GLU A 181 -6.31 15.55 -5.81
N GLU A 182 -5.72 16.44 -6.62
CA GLU A 182 -6.15 16.70 -8.01
C GLU A 182 -5.39 15.88 -9.06
N PHE A 183 -4.31 15.18 -8.68
CA PHE A 183 -3.49 14.34 -9.58
C PHE A 183 -3.53 12.84 -9.24
N SER A 184 -4.60 12.37 -8.59
CA SER A 184 -4.91 10.95 -8.56
C SER A 184 -5.47 10.52 -9.92
N LEU A 185 -4.85 9.52 -10.57
CA LEU A 185 -5.38 8.96 -11.82
C LEU A 185 -6.81 8.45 -11.59
N PRO A 186 -7.79 8.77 -12.46
CA PRO A 186 -9.18 8.37 -12.25
C PRO A 186 -9.29 6.85 -12.09
N PRO A 187 -9.78 6.34 -10.95
CA PRO A 187 -9.65 4.93 -10.60
C PRO A 187 -10.32 4.01 -11.62
N TYR A 188 -9.63 2.90 -11.93
CA TYR A 188 -10.09 1.90 -12.88
C TYR A 188 -11.19 1.02 -12.27
N LEU A 189 -12.34 0.99 -12.94
CA LEU A 189 -13.50 0.18 -12.57
C LEU A 189 -13.66 -0.96 -13.58
N VAL A 190 -13.21 -2.16 -13.22
CA VAL A 190 -13.39 -3.37 -14.05
C VAL A 190 -14.81 -3.90 -13.85
N ILE A 191 -15.56 -4.08 -14.95
CA ILE A 191 -16.95 -4.52 -14.94
C ILE A 191 -17.07 -5.98 -15.40
N ASP A 192 -17.96 -6.73 -14.75
CA ASP A 192 -18.33 -8.11 -15.08
C ASP A 192 -19.67 -8.21 -15.85
N SER A 193 -19.86 -9.31 -16.59
CA SER A 193 -21.08 -9.57 -17.38
C SER A 193 -22.35 -9.61 -16.51
N SER A 194 -22.27 -10.18 -15.30
CA SER A 194 -23.39 -10.23 -14.36
C SER A 194 -23.86 -8.84 -13.94
N VAL A 195 -22.93 -7.88 -13.80
CA VAL A 195 -23.22 -6.49 -13.43
C VAL A 195 -23.83 -5.71 -14.60
N LEU A 196 -23.39 -6.00 -15.83
CA LEU A 196 -23.97 -5.39 -17.05
C LEU A 196 -25.40 -5.87 -17.30
N CYS A 197 -25.71 -7.15 -17.08
CA CYS A 197 -27.10 -7.62 -17.16
C CYS A 197 -27.98 -7.08 -16.02
N THR A 198 -27.52 -7.14 -14.76
CA THR A 198 -28.38 -6.82 -13.60
C THR A 198 -28.46 -5.34 -13.26
N ASN A 199 -27.42 -4.55 -13.54
CA ASN A 199 -27.22 -3.21 -12.96
C ASN A 199 -26.70 -2.18 -13.97
N LEU A 200 -27.05 -2.32 -15.26
CA LEU A 200 -26.64 -1.41 -16.35
C LEU A 200 -26.81 0.08 -16.02
N ASN A 201 -27.94 0.44 -15.39
CA ASN A 201 -28.27 1.82 -14.97
C ASN A 201 -27.29 2.42 -13.94
N LEU A 202 -26.54 1.58 -13.23
CA LEU A 202 -25.53 1.98 -12.25
C LEU A 202 -24.17 2.18 -12.93
N VAL A 203 -23.81 1.30 -13.88
CA VAL A 203 -22.62 1.47 -14.74
C VAL A 203 -22.73 2.75 -15.58
N GLN A 204 -23.91 3.03 -16.13
CA GLN A 204 -24.21 4.28 -16.84
C GLN A 204 -23.92 5.53 -16.00
N LYS A 205 -24.30 5.53 -14.72
CA LYS A 205 -24.03 6.65 -13.80
C LYS A 205 -22.55 6.84 -13.51
N PHE A 206 -21.77 5.75 -13.43
CA PHE A 206 -20.31 5.86 -13.29
C PHE A 206 -19.65 6.44 -14.55
N VAL A 207 -20.04 6.00 -15.75
CA VAL A 207 -19.56 6.61 -17.02
C VAL A 207 -19.94 8.09 -17.10
N GLN A 208 -21.20 8.44 -16.81
CA GLN A 208 -21.67 9.83 -16.77
C GLN A 208 -20.93 10.70 -15.74
N SER A 209 -20.40 10.12 -14.67
CA SER A 209 -19.64 10.88 -13.65
C SER A 209 -18.26 11.33 -14.12
N GLN A 210 -17.68 10.66 -15.14
CA GLN A 210 -16.31 10.88 -15.65
C GLN A 210 -15.18 10.78 -14.60
N ARG A 211 -15.47 10.29 -13.38
CA ARG A 211 -14.50 10.14 -12.28
C ARG A 211 -13.75 8.80 -12.28
N PHE A 212 -14.06 7.91 -13.22
CA PHE A 212 -13.56 6.53 -13.28
C PHE A 212 -13.25 6.14 -14.72
N ILE A 213 -12.18 5.36 -14.93
CA ILE A 213 -11.96 4.67 -16.22
C ILE A 213 -12.66 3.31 -16.14
N VAL A 214 -13.74 3.14 -16.90
CA VAL A 214 -14.50 1.89 -16.93
C VAL A 214 -13.84 0.90 -17.90
N VAL A 215 -13.42 -0.26 -17.40
CA VAL A 215 -12.72 -1.29 -18.16
C VAL A 215 -13.61 -2.52 -18.31
N ILE A 216 -13.80 -2.97 -19.55
CA ILE A 216 -14.59 -4.16 -19.86
C ILE A 216 -13.65 -5.18 -20.51
N PRO A 217 -13.35 -6.31 -19.85
CA PRO A 217 -12.55 -7.38 -20.43
C PRO A 217 -13.21 -7.96 -21.69
N LEU A 218 -12.42 -8.33 -22.71
CA LEU A 218 -12.96 -8.92 -23.95
C LEU A 218 -13.85 -10.15 -23.66
N VAL A 219 -13.43 -11.02 -22.74
CA VAL A 219 -14.22 -12.19 -22.30
C VAL A 219 -15.59 -11.84 -21.71
N VAL A 220 -15.77 -10.64 -21.15
CA VAL A 220 -17.09 -10.16 -20.68
C VAL A 220 -17.99 -9.80 -21.87
N ILE A 221 -17.42 -9.28 -22.96
CA ILE A 221 -18.13 -9.06 -24.22
C ILE A 221 -18.51 -10.41 -24.83
N ASP A 222 -17.58 -11.37 -24.93
CA ASP A 222 -17.84 -12.71 -25.47
C ASP A 222 -18.99 -13.43 -24.72
N ILE A 223 -18.98 -13.39 -23.38
CA ILE A 223 -20.04 -13.97 -22.53
C ILE A 223 -21.39 -13.26 -22.76
N LEU A 224 -21.41 -11.93 -22.87
CA LEU A 224 -22.63 -11.20 -23.22
C LEU A 224 -23.13 -11.58 -24.63
N ASP A 225 -22.22 -11.84 -25.57
CA ASP A 225 -22.53 -12.19 -26.96
C ASP A 225 -23.11 -13.60 -27.12
N GLU A 226 -22.84 -14.50 -26.17
CA GLU A 226 -23.59 -15.74 -25.99
C GLU A 226 -24.95 -15.49 -25.34
N LEU A 227 -24.97 -14.80 -24.19
CA LEU A 227 -26.18 -14.54 -23.39
C LEU A 227 -27.24 -13.72 -24.13
N LYS A 228 -26.87 -12.88 -25.11
CA LYS A 228 -27.81 -12.06 -25.89
C LYS A 228 -28.86 -12.85 -26.66
N LYS A 229 -28.64 -14.15 -26.87
CA LYS A 229 -29.61 -15.06 -27.49
C LYS A 229 -30.81 -15.31 -26.57
N GLU A 230 -30.56 -15.39 -25.26
CA GLU A 230 -31.53 -15.76 -24.24
C GLU A 230 -32.01 -14.53 -23.47
N GLN A 231 -31.09 -13.84 -22.79
CA GLN A 231 -31.37 -12.69 -21.92
C GLN A 231 -31.62 -11.41 -22.72
N ARG A 232 -32.63 -10.63 -22.31
CA ARG A 232 -32.89 -9.30 -22.88
C ARG A 232 -31.87 -8.28 -22.38
N GLU A 233 -31.50 -8.45 -21.13
CA GLU A 233 -30.58 -7.66 -20.34
C GLU A 233 -29.21 -7.60 -21.04
N ALA A 234 -28.71 -8.75 -21.52
CA ALA A 234 -27.50 -8.83 -22.32
C ALA A 234 -27.60 -8.09 -23.67
N ARG A 235 -28.75 -8.19 -24.38
CA ARG A 235 -28.99 -7.46 -25.63
C ARG A 235 -28.97 -5.94 -25.41
N ASP A 236 -29.65 -5.48 -24.36
CA ASP A 236 -29.77 -4.05 -24.06
C ASP A 236 -28.45 -3.48 -23.47
N ALA A 237 -27.65 -4.30 -22.78
CA ALA A 237 -26.28 -3.96 -22.39
C ALA A 237 -25.32 -3.82 -23.60
N ILE A 238 -25.30 -4.77 -24.53
CA ILE A 238 -24.44 -4.70 -25.74
C ILE A 238 -24.78 -3.46 -26.58
N ARG A 239 -26.08 -3.20 -26.82
CA ARG A 239 -26.54 -2.00 -27.52
C ARG A 239 -26.04 -0.70 -26.86
N TRP A 240 -26.00 -0.66 -25.54
CA TRP A 240 -25.46 0.48 -24.81
C TRP A 240 -23.94 0.62 -25.00
N LEU A 241 -23.18 -0.49 -24.93
CA LEU A 241 -21.74 -0.49 -25.16
C LEU A 241 -21.35 -0.08 -26.58
N GLU A 242 -22.03 -0.60 -27.60
CA GLU A 242 -21.86 -0.17 -29.00
C GLU A 242 -22.09 1.34 -29.14
N ASN A 243 -23.10 1.89 -28.47
CA ASN A 243 -23.38 3.33 -28.50
C ASN A 243 -22.32 4.15 -27.76
N GLN A 244 -21.75 3.68 -26.64
CA GLN A 244 -20.62 4.37 -26.01
C GLN A 244 -19.38 4.39 -26.90
N PHE A 245 -19.04 3.25 -27.52
CA PHE A 245 -17.90 3.15 -28.42
C PHE A 245 -18.04 4.06 -29.66
N ARG A 246 -19.26 4.19 -30.22
CA ARG A 246 -19.57 5.14 -31.30
C ARG A 246 -19.47 6.61 -30.91
N LEU A 247 -19.57 6.93 -29.61
CA LEU A 247 -19.43 8.29 -29.07
C LEU A 247 -17.96 8.67 -28.76
N GLY A 248 -17.03 7.70 -28.82
CA GLY A 248 -15.60 7.94 -28.58
C GLY A 248 -15.19 7.99 -27.09
N ASN A 249 -15.98 7.37 -26.22
CA ASN A 249 -15.64 7.11 -24.81
C ASN A 249 -14.84 5.79 -24.66
#